data_AF-A0AAV2YTG8-F1
#
_entry.id   AF-A0AAV2YTG8-F1
#
_cell.length_a   1.000
_cell.length_b   1.000
_cell.length_c   1.000
_cell.angle_alpha   90.00
_cell.angle_beta   90.00
_cell.angle_gamma   90.00
#
_symmetry.space_group_name_H-M   'P 1'
#
loop_
_entity.id
_entity.type
_entity.pdbx_description
1 polymer ?
#
loop_
_entity_poly.entity_id
_entity_poly.type
_entity_poly.pdbx_seq_one_letter_code
_entity_poly.pdbx_strand_id
1 'polypeptide(L)'
;MFDDWSNDQIFCKNHVVPFYICGRRKGLTTLFLCHASHQGTPNMVRLNSEVLMILRSPSKADLKAVLRDMPISGMTDDMLWRLYSLVTRNRDQMLLINTVTQQVRYNGQKILYDGTKNGSSYIVGHE
;
A
#
# COMPACT_ATOMS: atom_id res chain seq x y z
N MET A 1 -9.51 18.28 -1.33
CA MET A 1 -8.29 17.72 -0.72
C MET A 1 -8.43 17.98 0.77
N PHE A 2 -8.48 16.93 1.58
CA PHE A 2 -8.56 17.05 3.04
C PHE A 2 -7.20 16.59 3.59
N ASP A 3 -6.58 17.43 4.41
CA ASP A 3 -5.24 17.20 4.95
C ASP A 3 -5.30 16.97 6.46
N ASP A 4 -4.43 16.11 6.98
CA ASP A 4 -4.17 15.85 8.41
C ASP A 4 -5.34 15.38 9.31
N TRP A 5 -6.40 14.77 8.74
CA TRP A 5 -7.43 14.09 9.57
C TRP A 5 -7.04 12.68 10.02
N SER A 6 -5.88 12.16 9.59
CA SER A 6 -5.42 10.82 9.99
C SER A 6 -5.28 10.66 11.51
N ASN A 7 -5.13 11.76 12.25
CA ASN A 7 -5.05 11.72 13.71
C ASN A 7 -6.42 11.58 14.40
N ASP A 8 -7.52 11.97 13.74
CA ASP A 8 -8.89 11.77 14.26
C ASP A 8 -9.54 10.54 13.62
N GLN A 9 -9.32 9.40 14.27
CA GLN A 9 -9.88 8.11 13.84
C GLN A 9 -11.41 8.07 13.89
N ILE A 10 -12.05 8.81 14.81
CA ILE A 10 -13.50 8.85 14.94
C ILE A 10 -14.10 9.60 13.75
N PHE A 11 -13.53 10.76 13.44
CA PHE A 11 -13.93 11.54 12.28
C PHE A 11 -13.74 10.73 10.99
N CYS A 12 -12.56 10.14 10.78
CA CYS A 12 -12.30 9.33 9.61
C CYS A 12 -13.28 8.14 9.48
N LYS A 13 -13.64 7.50 10.59
CA LYS A 13 -14.63 6.42 10.60
C LYS A 13 -16.01 6.89 10.13
N ASN A 14 -16.45 8.07 10.55
CA ASN A 14 -17.79 8.58 10.25
C ASN A 14 -17.88 9.23 8.86
N HIS A 15 -16.80 9.87 8.41
CA HIS A 15 -16.84 10.73 7.21
C HIS A 15 -16.00 10.20 6.04
N VAL A 16 -14.90 9.47 6.29
CA VAL A 16 -14.01 9.00 5.22
C VAL A 16 -14.35 7.58 4.80
N VAL A 17 -14.57 6.66 5.75
CA VAL A 17 -14.87 5.25 5.48
C VAL A 17 -16.04 5.03 4.51
N PRO A 18 -17.16 5.79 4.55
CA PRO A 18 -18.25 5.61 3.59
C PRO A 18 -17.82 5.74 2.11
N PHE A 19 -16.80 6.56 1.82
CA PHE A 19 -16.26 6.68 0.45
C PHE A 19 -15.50 5.43 0.01
N TYR A 20 -14.81 4.76 0.94
CA TYR A 20 -14.10 3.51 0.67
C TYR A 20 -15.03 2.30 0.52
N ILE A 21 -16.19 2.30 1.17
CA ILE A 21 -17.18 1.20 1.07
C ILE A 21 -18.10 1.39 -0.14
N CYS A 22 -18.67 2.59 -0.30
CA CYS A 22 -19.75 2.85 -1.26
C CYS A 22 -19.33 3.74 -2.43
N GLY A 23 -18.24 4.50 -2.30
CA GLY A 23 -17.82 5.48 -3.31
C GLY A 23 -17.56 4.87 -4.68
N ARG A 24 -16.98 3.65 -4.72
CA ARG A 24 -16.76 2.89 -5.96
C ARG A 24 -18.04 2.69 -6.77
N ARG A 25 -19.17 2.40 -6.11
CA ARG A 25 -20.48 2.21 -6.79
C ARG A 25 -21.00 3.49 -7.43
N LYS A 26 -20.48 4.64 -7.00
CA LYS A 26 -20.82 5.97 -7.51
C LYS A 26 -19.76 6.52 -8.47
N GLY A 27 -18.77 5.70 -8.88
CA GLY A 27 -17.69 6.14 -9.76
C GLY A 27 -16.67 7.07 -9.10
N LEU A 28 -16.60 7.10 -7.77
CA LEU A 28 -15.66 7.95 -7.03
C LEU A 28 -14.35 7.20 -6.73
N THR A 29 -13.22 7.80 -7.10
CA THR A 29 -11.88 7.40 -6.65
C THR A 29 -11.50 8.20 -5.42
N THR A 30 -11.02 7.51 -4.38
CA THR A 30 -10.65 8.16 -3.11
C THR A 30 -9.17 7.94 -2.83
N LEU A 31 -8.49 9.01 -2.43
CA LEU A 31 -7.10 8.99 -1.98
C LEU A 31 -7.05 9.38 -0.51
N PHE A 32 -6.31 8.61 0.30
CA PHE A 32 -6.10 8.87 1.72
C PHE A 32 -4.60 8.94 1.98
N LEU A 33 -4.15 10.05 2.57
CA LEU A 33 -2.76 10.31 2.89
C LEU A 33 -2.58 10.20 4.41
N CYS A 34 -1.53 9.51 4.84
CA CYS A 34 -1.20 9.35 6.25
C CYS A 34 0.31 9.12 6.44
N HIS A 35 0.82 9.46 7.62
CA HIS A 35 2.21 9.20 7.98
C HIS A 35 2.46 7.73 8.36
N ALA A 36 1.51 7.11 9.06
CA ALA A 36 1.60 5.72 9.48
C ALA A 36 0.40 4.94 8.96
N SER A 37 0.63 3.95 8.09
CA SER A 37 -0.44 3.16 7.48
C SER A 37 -1.29 2.46 8.55
N HIS A 38 -0.68 1.70 9.47
CA HIS A 38 -1.46 0.88 10.40
C HIS A 38 -2.11 1.65 11.56
N GLN A 39 -1.42 2.66 12.12
CA GLN A 39 -1.93 3.45 13.24
C GLN A 39 -2.77 4.66 12.79
N GLY A 40 -2.42 5.28 11.67
CA GLY A 40 -3.05 6.52 11.19
C GLY A 40 -4.19 6.32 10.21
N THR A 41 -4.43 5.10 9.72
CA THR A 41 -5.52 4.82 8.77
C THR A 41 -6.57 3.91 9.40
N PRO A 42 -7.87 4.21 9.34
CA PRO A 42 -8.90 3.31 9.83
C PRO A 42 -8.84 1.94 9.14
N ASN A 43 -9.11 0.86 9.88
CA ASN A 43 -9.04 -0.51 9.35
C ASN A 43 -9.87 -0.69 8.07
N MET A 44 -11.09 -0.14 8.04
CA MET A 44 -11.96 -0.22 6.86
C MET A 44 -11.37 0.48 5.63
N VAL A 45 -10.57 1.54 5.79
CA VAL A 45 -9.89 2.18 4.65
C VAL A 45 -8.80 1.25 4.13
N ARG A 46 -7.99 0.65 5.00
CA ARG A 46 -6.90 -0.25 4.60
C ARG A 46 -7.42 -1.50 3.87
N LEU A 47 -8.44 -2.15 4.43
CA LEU A 47 -9.01 -3.39 3.87
C LEU A 47 -9.77 -3.17 2.56
N ASN A 48 -10.26 -1.95 2.31
CA ASN A 48 -10.97 -1.60 1.06
C ASN A 48 -10.08 -0.83 0.07
N SER A 49 -8.80 -0.64 0.37
CA SER A 49 -7.85 -0.01 -0.55
C SER A 49 -7.30 -1.03 -1.54
N GLU A 50 -7.26 -0.64 -2.81
CA GLU A 50 -6.74 -1.47 -3.90
C GLU A 50 -5.25 -1.20 -4.17
N VAL A 51 -4.80 0.01 -3.88
CA VAL A 51 -3.45 0.49 -4.13
C VAL A 51 -2.92 1.19 -2.89
N LEU A 52 -1.69 0.86 -2.51
CA LEU A 52 -0.94 1.53 -1.45
C LEU A 52 0.39 2.00 -2.00
N MET A 53 0.70 3.28 -1.80
CA MET A 53 1.96 3.89 -2.15
C MET A 53 2.74 4.16 -0.87
N ILE A 54 3.91 3.54 -0.75
CA ILE A 54 4.74 3.60 0.45
C ILE A 54 5.98 4.41 0.14
N LEU A 55 6.05 5.60 0.73
CA LEU A 55 7.25 6.44 0.74
C LEU A 55 8.21 6.02 1.87
N ARG A 56 9.39 6.64 1.92
CA ARG A 56 10.40 6.40 2.95
C ARG A 56 9.90 6.80 4.33
N SER A 57 9.53 5.83 5.16
CA SER A 57 9.18 6.02 6.58
C SER A 57 8.88 4.71 7.33
N PRO A 58 8.21 3.69 6.75
CA PRO A 58 7.66 2.63 7.59
C PRO A 58 8.72 1.76 8.26
N SER A 59 8.37 1.34 9.48
CA SER A 59 9.09 0.31 10.20
C SER A 59 8.86 -1.08 9.57
N LYS A 60 9.75 -2.04 9.87
CA LYS A 60 9.53 -3.45 9.47
C LYS A 60 8.22 -4.00 10.05
N ALA A 61 7.80 -3.54 11.22
CA ALA A 61 6.53 -3.92 11.85
C ALA A 61 5.31 -3.39 11.08
N ASP A 62 5.36 -2.15 10.59
CA ASP A 62 4.28 -1.58 9.77
C ASP A 62 4.13 -2.34 8.46
N LEU A 63 5.24 -2.72 7.80
CA LEU A 63 5.20 -3.48 6.56
C LEU A 63 4.61 -4.88 6.74
N LYS A 64 4.83 -5.52 7.90
CA LYS A 64 4.16 -6.77 8.25
C LYS A 64 2.64 -6.58 8.36
N ALA A 65 2.20 -5.47 8.96
CA ALA A 65 0.78 -5.14 9.03
C ALA A 65 0.19 -4.87 7.63
N VAL A 66 0.98 -4.28 6.72
CA VAL A 66 0.57 -4.04 5.33
C VAL A 66 0.23 -5.35 4.61
N LEU A 67 1.07 -6.40 4.67
CA LEU A 67 0.76 -7.67 3.98
C LEU A 67 -0.46 -8.39 4.54
N ARG A 68 -0.75 -8.24 5.84
CA ARG A 68 -1.97 -8.80 6.42
C ARG A 68 -3.22 -8.12 5.88
N ASP A 69 -3.19 -6.80 5.75
CA ASP A 69 -4.36 -6.01 5.35
C ASP A 69 -4.49 -5.94 3.81
N MET A 70 -3.36 -6.04 3.07
CA MET A 70 -3.26 -5.97 1.61
C MET A 70 -2.37 -7.11 1.06
N PRO A 71 -2.88 -8.36 1.06
CA PRO A 71 -2.09 -9.52 0.67
C PRO A 71 -1.75 -9.53 -0.82
N ILE A 72 -0.51 -9.91 -1.12
CA ILE A 72 -0.03 -10.25 -2.46
C ILE A 72 0.33 -11.73 -2.46
N SER A 73 -0.24 -12.49 -3.40
CA SER A 73 0.01 -13.93 -3.54
C SER A 73 1.51 -14.23 -3.61
N GLY A 74 1.97 -15.16 -2.77
CA GLY A 74 3.37 -15.61 -2.73
C GLY A 74 4.37 -14.61 -2.13
N MET A 75 3.93 -13.45 -1.66
CA MET A 75 4.79 -12.45 -1.02
C MET A 75 4.95 -12.75 0.48
N THR A 76 6.19 -12.79 0.96
CA THR A 76 6.48 -12.87 2.41
C THR A 76 6.96 -11.52 2.96
N ASP A 77 6.89 -11.34 4.28
CA ASP A 77 7.34 -10.14 5.00
C ASP A 77 8.78 -9.74 4.64
N ASP A 78 9.68 -10.72 4.53
CA ASP A 78 11.09 -10.48 4.21
C ASP A 78 11.29 -10.07 2.75
N MET A 79 10.50 -10.61 1.82
CA MET A 79 10.53 -10.18 0.41
C MET A 79 10.09 -8.72 0.30
N LEU A 80 8.99 -8.37 0.96
CA LEU A 80 8.46 -7.02 0.96
C LEU A 80 9.47 -6.05 1.59
N TRP A 81 10.07 -6.42 2.72
CA TRP A 81 11.12 -5.62 3.37
C TRP A 81 12.30 -5.36 2.45
N ARG A 82 12.76 -6.39 1.72
CA ARG A 82 13.87 -6.27 0.76
C ARG A 82 13.51 -5.32 -0.40
N LEU A 83 12.32 -5.45 -0.98
CA LEU A 83 11.87 -4.58 -2.06
C LEU A 83 11.70 -3.14 -1.58
N TYR A 84 11.05 -2.93 -0.43
CA TYR A 84 10.92 -1.61 0.19
C TYR A 84 12.29 -0.95 0.40
N SER A 85 13.24 -1.69 0.99
CA SER A 85 14.60 -1.19 1.26
C SER A 85 15.35 -0.83 -0.02
N LEU A 86 15.16 -1.61 -1.09
CA LEU A 86 15.75 -1.35 -2.40
C LEU A 86 15.18 -0.06 -3.02
N VAL A 87 13.85 0.07 -3.03
CA VAL A 87 13.17 1.20 -3.67
C VAL A 87 13.43 2.50 -2.92
N THR A 88 13.25 2.50 -1.61
CA THR A 88 13.32 3.71 -0.77
C THR A 88 14.75 4.10 -0.36
N ARG A 89 15.77 3.41 -0.89
CA ARG A 89 17.18 3.78 -0.73
C ARG A 89 17.42 5.22 -1.20
N ASN A 90 16.81 5.57 -2.34
CA ASN A 90 16.85 6.93 -2.89
C ASN A 90 15.65 7.74 -2.37
N ARG A 91 15.86 9.05 -2.20
CA ARG A 91 14.76 9.96 -1.85
C ARG A 91 13.73 10.01 -2.98
N ASP A 92 12.49 10.32 -2.59
CA ASP A 92 11.36 10.57 -3.52
C ASP A 92 10.93 9.36 -4.36
N GLN A 93 11.37 8.16 -3.97
CA GLN A 93 10.93 6.90 -4.56
C GLN A 93 9.88 6.25 -3.65
N MET A 94 8.91 5.56 -4.27
CA MET A 94 7.84 4.87 -3.58
C MET A 94 7.74 3.41 -4.00
N LEU A 95 7.49 2.55 -3.02
CA LEU A 95 7.05 1.19 -3.29
C LEU A 95 5.53 1.20 -3.49
N LEU A 96 5.07 0.77 -4.65
CA LEU A 96 3.64 0.67 -4.93
C LEU A 96 3.19 -0.78 -4.80
N ILE A 97 2.16 -1.02 -4.00
CA ILE A 97 1.49 -2.31 -3.84
C ILE A 97 0.12 -2.19 -4.49
N ASN A 98 -0.19 -3.11 -5.40
CA ASN A 98 -1.49 -3.17 -6.07
C ASN A 98 -2.09 -4.57 -5.89
N THR A 99 -3.16 -4.66 -5.09
CA THR A 99 -3.84 -5.93 -4.79
C THR A 99 -4.78 -6.37 -5.90
N VAL A 100 -5.21 -5.47 -6.79
CA VAL A 100 -6.04 -5.82 -7.95
C VAL A 100 -5.21 -6.55 -9.00
N THR A 101 -4.02 -6.03 -9.32
CA THR A 101 -3.11 -6.66 -10.28
C THR A 101 -2.17 -7.68 -9.62
N GLN A 102 -2.19 -7.81 -8.29
CA GLN A 102 -1.27 -8.65 -7.52
C GLN A 102 0.21 -8.32 -7.78
N GLN A 103 0.54 -7.04 -7.95
CA GLN A 103 1.89 -6.58 -8.29
C GLN A 103 2.48 -5.66 -7.22
N VAL A 104 3.80 -5.74 -7.07
CA VAL A 104 4.60 -4.74 -6.36
C VAL A 104 5.55 -4.07 -7.34
N ARG A 105 5.59 -2.73 -7.32
CA ARG A 105 6.24 -1.92 -8.34
C ARG A 105 7.18 -0.87 -7.72
N TYR A 106 8.23 -0.55 -8.46
CA TYR A 106 9.02 0.65 -8.27
C TYR A 106 8.24 1.82 -8.87
N ASN A 107 7.78 2.72 -8.01
CA ASN A 107 6.84 3.78 -8.38
C ASN A 107 5.64 3.20 -9.18
N GLY A 108 5.19 3.93 -10.20
CA GLY A 108 4.18 3.45 -11.15
C GLY A 108 4.75 2.77 -12.40
N GLN A 109 6.05 2.48 -12.46
CA GLN A 109 6.75 2.18 -13.71
C GLN A 109 7.16 0.72 -13.82
N LYS A 110 8.11 0.26 -12.99
CA LYS A 110 8.75 -1.07 -13.11
C LYS A 110 8.11 -2.07 -12.16
N ILE A 111 7.69 -3.23 -12.68
CA ILE A 111 7.22 -4.34 -11.85
C ILE A 111 8.43 -5.00 -11.19
N LEU A 112 8.41 -5.11 -9.87
CA LEU A 112 9.44 -5.78 -9.06
C LEU A 112 9.02 -7.19 -8.68
N TYR A 113 7.71 -7.39 -8.53
CA TYR A 113 7.10 -8.67 -8.19
C TYR A 113 5.70 -8.79 -8.81
N ASP A 114 5.37 -9.99 -9.24
CA ASP A 114 4.06 -10.35 -9.81
C ASP A 114 3.57 -11.66 -9.19
N GLY A 115 2.56 -11.56 -8.33
CA GLY A 115 1.97 -12.69 -7.61
C GLY A 115 1.02 -13.56 -8.44
N THR A 116 0.68 -13.13 -9.66
CA THR A 116 -0.12 -13.94 -10.60
C THR A 116 0.71 -15.01 -11.29
N LYS A 117 2.03 -14.84 -11.33
CA LYS A 117 2.97 -15.76 -11.96
C LYS A 117 3.40 -16.80 -10.93
N ASN A 118 2.87 -18.02 -11.07
CA ASN A 118 3.16 -19.17 -10.20
C ASN A 118 4.67 -19.31 -9.88
N GLY A 119 5.06 -18.89 -8.68
CA GLY A 119 6.31 -19.29 -8.02
C GLY A 119 7.62 -18.67 -8.50
N SER A 120 7.67 -17.81 -9.51
CA SER A 120 8.95 -17.22 -9.96
C SER A 120 8.77 -15.92 -10.72
N SER A 121 8.83 -14.78 -10.03
CA SER A 121 9.10 -13.48 -10.64
C SER A 121 9.67 -12.49 -9.62
N TYR A 122 10.78 -12.85 -8.97
CA TYR A 122 11.67 -11.83 -8.42
C TYR A 122 12.40 -11.18 -9.58
N ILE A 123 11.85 -10.09 -10.12
CA ILE A 123 12.48 -9.34 -11.22
C ILE A 123 13.39 -8.29 -10.59
N VAL A 124 14.48 -8.73 -9.95
CA VAL A 124 15.57 -7.81 -9.58
C VAL A 124 16.68 -7.97 -10.61
N GLY A 125 16.40 -7.48 -11.82
CA GLY A 125 17.43 -7.17 -12.81
C GLY A 125 18.12 -5.88 -12.38
N HIS A 126 19.38 -6.01 -11.98
CA HIS A 126 20.34 -4.93 -11.83
C HIS A 126 20.57 -4.26 -13.19
N GLU A 127 20.34 -2.96 -13.24
CA GLU A 127 21.09 -2.01 -14.07
C GLU A 127 21.59 -0.90 -13.15
#